data_AF-A0A8T3SCK1-F1
#
_entry.id   AF-A0A8T3SCK1-F1
#
_cell.length_a   1.000
_cell.length_b   1.000
_cell.length_c   1.000
_cell.angle_alpha   90.00
_cell.angle_beta   90.00
_cell.angle_gamma   90.00
#
_symmetry.space_group_name_H-M   'P 1'
#
loop_
_entity.id
_entity.type
_entity.pdbx_description
1 polymer ?
#
loop_
_entity_poly.entity_id
_entity_poly.type
_entity_poly.pdbx_seq_one_letter_code
_entity_poly.pdbx_strand_id
1 'polypeptide(L)'
;MDLLARSWRGEASLAKAFWIVYVLFGILIALLITLIFSLAMPDFNYMNYQYKIMAIQFPYTLFSAICVWRCAKNSTFIWRILARIIVAIGVIGGIFNIVHAINPPTVVETTKTTTVREQTAT
;
A
#
# COMPACT_ATOMS: atom_id res chain seq x y z
N MET A 1 6.15 -5.84 -24.82
CA MET A 1 5.72 -5.42 -23.47
C MET A 1 6.87 -4.69 -22.76
N ASP A 2 7.41 -3.66 -23.40
CA ASP A 2 8.70 -3.08 -22.98
C ASP A 2 8.56 -1.90 -22.04
N LEU A 3 7.33 -1.51 -21.69
CA LEU A 3 7.10 -0.30 -20.91
C LEU A 3 7.65 -0.44 -19.49
N LEU A 4 7.50 -1.61 -18.86
CA LEU A 4 8.09 -1.92 -17.56
C LEU A 4 9.62 -1.91 -17.60
N ALA A 5 10.23 -2.61 -18.55
CA ALA A 5 11.68 -2.65 -18.72
C ALA A 5 12.26 -1.26 -19.03
N ARG A 6 11.62 -0.49 -19.91
CA ARG A 6 12.02 0.89 -20.25
C ARG A 6 11.83 1.85 -19.08
N SER A 7 10.78 1.69 -18.29
CA SER A 7 10.54 2.49 -17.07
C SER A 7 11.58 2.17 -16.01
N TRP A 8 11.95 0.89 -15.86
CA TRP A 8 13.03 0.47 -14.98
C TRP A 8 14.40 1.04 -15.38
N ARG A 9 14.68 1.12 -16.69
CA ARG A 9 15.91 1.77 -17.20
C ARG A 9 15.89 3.29 -17.03
N GLY A 10 14.71 3.90 -16.93
CA GLY A 10 14.52 5.35 -16.84
C GLY A 10 14.37 6.04 -18.21
N GLU A 11 14.15 5.27 -19.28
CA GLU A 11 14.02 5.76 -20.66
C GLU A 11 12.58 6.21 -20.98
N ALA A 12 11.60 5.78 -20.19
CA ALA A 12 10.20 6.14 -20.37
C ALA A 12 9.91 7.58 -19.90
N SER A 13 8.88 8.22 -20.48
CA SER A 13 8.43 9.52 -20.00
C SER A 13 7.84 9.41 -18.60
N LEU A 14 8.12 10.41 -17.75
CA LEU A 14 7.66 10.43 -16.36
C LEU A 14 6.14 10.26 -16.26
N ALA A 15 5.38 10.94 -17.12
CA ALA A 15 3.93 10.85 -17.12
C ALA A 15 3.42 9.42 -17.37
N LYS A 16 4.05 8.68 -18.30
CA LYS A 16 3.67 7.28 -18.57
C LYS A 16 4.06 6.37 -17.41
N ALA A 17 5.26 6.52 -16.86
CA ALA A 17 5.69 5.74 -15.70
C ALA A 17 4.78 6.00 -14.48
N PHE A 18 4.39 7.25 -14.24
CA PHE A 18 3.51 7.61 -13.13
C PHE A 18 2.08 7.08 -13.34
N TRP A 19 1.42 7.42 -14.44
CA TRP A 19 0.01 7.04 -14.64
C TRP A 19 -0.18 5.54 -14.89
N ILE A 20 0.68 4.94 -15.70
CA ILE A 20 0.53 3.54 -16.08
C ILE A 20 1.16 2.64 -15.02
N VAL A 21 2.47 2.79 -14.75
CA VAL A 21 3.20 1.87 -13.86
C VAL A 21 2.83 2.10 -12.40
N TYR A 22 2.76 3.34 -11.93
CA TYR A 22 2.45 3.58 -10.51
C TYR A 22 0.95 3.53 -10.22
N VAL A 23 0.12 4.33 -10.93
CA VAL A 23 -1.32 4.43 -10.62
C VAL A 23 -2.11 3.24 -11.15
N LEU A 24 -2.12 3.01 -12.47
CA LEU A 24 -2.99 2.00 -13.07
C LEU A 24 -2.65 0.58 -12.62
N PHE A 25 -1.38 0.18 -12.73
CA PHE A 25 -0.96 -1.14 -12.26
C PHE A 25 -1.04 -1.29 -10.74
N GLY A 26 -0.82 -0.21 -9.98
CA GLY A 26 -1.01 -0.21 -8.52
C GLY A 26 -2.46 -0.52 -8.14
N ILE A 27 -3.43 0.11 -8.81
CA ILE A 27 -4.87 -0.17 -8.64
C ILE A 27 -5.20 -1.61 -9.06
N LEU A 28 -4.70 -2.04 -10.22
CA LEU A 28 -4.91 -3.42 -10.72
C LEU A 28 -4.41 -4.47 -9.73
N ILE A 29 -3.21 -4.28 -9.17
CA ILE A 29 -2.63 -5.21 -8.19
C ILE A 29 -3.42 -5.17 -6.88
N ALA A 30 -3.82 -3.99 -6.40
CA ALA A 30 -4.66 -3.87 -5.20
C ALA A 30 -6.00 -4.60 -5.36
N LEU A 31 -6.66 -4.41 -6.51
CA LEU A 31 -7.91 -5.09 -6.84
C LEU A 31 -7.70 -6.61 -6.96
N LEU A 32 -6.62 -7.04 -7.61
CA LEU A 32 -6.30 -8.45 -7.78
C LEU A 32 -6.05 -9.13 -6.42
N ILE A 33 -5.25 -8.51 -5.54
CA ILE A 33 -4.99 -9.03 -4.19
C ILE A 33 -6.30 -9.09 -3.40
N THR A 34 -7.10 -8.02 -3.42
CA THR A 34 -8.39 -7.98 -2.71
C THR A 34 -9.34 -9.06 -3.22
N LEU A 35 -9.42 -9.25 -4.54
CA LEU A 35 -10.23 -10.30 -5.17
C LEU A 35 -9.75 -11.69 -4.74
N ILE A 36 -8.45 -11.96 -4.79
CA ILE A 36 -7.88 -13.24 -4.35
C ILE A 36 -8.24 -13.52 -2.89
N PHE A 37 -8.09 -12.53 -2.00
CA PHE A 37 -8.44 -12.69 -0.59
C PHE A 37 -9.96 -12.93 -0.40
N SER A 38 -10.81 -12.22 -1.14
CA SER A 38 -12.26 -12.40 -1.07
C SER A 38 -12.74 -13.78 -1.55
N LEU A 39 -12.01 -14.39 -2.50
CA LEU A 39 -12.33 -15.73 -3.02
C LEU A 39 -11.70 -16.85 -2.18
N ALA A 40 -10.52 -16.61 -1.59
CA ALA A 40 -9.78 -17.62 -0.83
C ALA A 40 -10.21 -17.71 0.64
N MET A 41 -10.77 -16.64 1.21
CA MET A 41 -11.16 -16.58 2.62
C MET A 41 -12.67 -16.31 2.76
N PRO A 42 -13.47 -17.27 3.25
CA PRO A 42 -14.91 -17.11 3.41
C PRO A 42 -15.30 -15.95 4.35
N ASP A 43 -14.52 -15.74 5.41
CA ASP A 43 -14.73 -14.68 6.41
C ASP A 43 -13.93 -13.40 6.11
N PHE A 44 -13.67 -13.14 4.82
CA PHE A 44 -12.91 -11.96 4.42
C PHE A 44 -13.63 -10.67 4.81
N ASN A 45 -13.05 -9.96 5.78
CA ASN A 45 -13.44 -8.60 6.13
C ASN A 45 -12.29 -7.65 5.80
N TYR A 46 -12.50 -6.76 4.82
CA TYR A 46 -11.49 -5.81 4.38
C TYR A 46 -10.87 -5.02 5.55
N MET A 47 -11.65 -4.63 6.56
CA MET A 47 -11.15 -3.87 7.71
C MET A 47 -10.13 -4.63 8.54
N ASN A 48 -10.28 -5.96 8.66
CA ASN A 48 -9.36 -6.81 9.41
C ASN A 48 -8.09 -7.14 8.61
N TYR A 49 -8.21 -7.20 7.28
CA TYR A 49 -7.12 -7.63 6.40
C TYR A 49 -6.42 -6.48 5.66
N GLN A 50 -6.90 -5.23 5.77
CA GLN A 50 -6.36 -4.08 5.03
C GLN A 50 -4.85 -3.92 5.20
N TYR A 51 -4.32 -4.04 6.42
CA TYR A 51 -2.90 -3.87 6.69
C TYR A 51 -2.08 -5.00 6.05
N LYS A 52 -2.61 -6.23 6.03
CA LYS A 52 -1.96 -7.39 5.39
C LYS A 52 -1.95 -7.25 3.87
N ILE A 53 -3.07 -6.84 3.28
CA ILE A 53 -3.18 -6.57 1.83
C ILE A 53 -2.18 -5.49 1.42
N MET A 54 -2.14 -4.38 2.16
CA MET A 54 -1.21 -3.27 1.91
C MET A 54 0.25 -3.70 2.08
N ALA A 55 0.55 -4.55 3.06
CA ALA A 55 1.90 -5.10 3.25
C ALA A 55 2.34 -5.99 2.06
N ILE A 56 1.42 -6.80 1.51
CA ILE A 56 1.69 -7.63 0.32
C ILE A 56 1.86 -6.76 -0.94
N GLN A 57 1.13 -5.65 -1.03
CA GLN A 57 1.25 -4.70 -2.14
C GLN A 57 2.57 -3.89 -2.10
N PHE A 58 3.19 -3.76 -0.93
CA PHE A 58 4.37 -2.91 -0.71
C PHE A 58 5.55 -3.15 -1.65
N PRO A 59 6.00 -4.39 -1.95
CA PRO A 59 7.10 -4.63 -2.89
C PRO A 59 6.82 -4.04 -4.28
N TYR A 60 5.57 -4.07 -4.72
CA TYR A 60 5.17 -3.46 -5.98
C TYR A 60 5.21 -1.93 -5.91
N THR A 61 4.73 -1.34 -4.82
CA THR A 61 4.82 0.10 -4.57
C THR A 61 6.29 0.57 -4.57
N LEU A 62 7.20 -0.20 -3.97
CA LEU A 62 8.62 0.12 -3.97
C LEU A 62 9.25 0.00 -5.37
N PHE A 63 8.88 -1.05 -6.11
CA PHE A 63 9.33 -1.24 -7.49
C PHE A 63 8.89 -0.08 -8.40
N SER A 64 7.60 0.29 -8.35
CA SER A 64 7.04 1.39 -9.14
C SER A 64 7.60 2.74 -8.69
N ALA A 65 7.87 2.92 -7.39
CA ALA A 65 8.55 4.09 -6.85
C ALA A 65 9.94 4.30 -7.47
N ILE A 66 10.74 3.23 -7.57
CA ILE A 66 12.07 3.27 -8.19
C ILE A 66 11.97 3.63 -9.67
N CYS A 67 11.00 3.06 -10.39
CA CYS A 67 10.74 3.39 -11.80
C CYS A 67 10.47 4.90 -11.97
N VAL A 68 9.54 5.45 -11.19
CA VAL A 68 9.21 6.88 -11.22
C VAL A 68 10.42 7.73 -10.88
N TRP A 69 11.20 7.35 -9.86
CA TRP A 69 12.39 8.07 -9.43
C TRP A 69 13.45 8.17 -10.52
N ARG A 70 13.66 7.06 -11.26
CA ARG A 70 14.59 7.00 -12.41
C ARG A 70 14.07 7.80 -13.61
N CYS A 71 12.79 7.67 -13.94
CA CYS A 71 12.14 8.42 -15.02
C CYS A 71 12.02 9.93 -14.75
N ALA A 72 12.15 10.36 -13.49
CA ALA A 72 12.01 11.75 -13.08
C ALA A 72 13.01 12.71 -13.76
N LYS A 73 14.13 12.18 -14.29
CA LYS A 73 15.12 12.97 -15.04
C LYS A 73 14.61 13.47 -16.39
N ASN A 74 13.61 12.80 -16.96
CA ASN A 74 13.11 13.05 -18.32
C ASN A 74 11.84 13.93 -18.35
N SER A 75 11.71 14.85 -17.40
CA SER A 75 10.52 15.70 -17.23
C SER A 75 10.87 17.07 -16.66
N THR A 76 9.93 18.00 -16.73
CA THR A 76 10.06 19.35 -16.17
C THR A 76 10.25 19.33 -14.65
N PHE A 77 10.92 20.37 -14.13
CA PHE A 77 11.35 20.44 -12.73
C PHE A 77 10.20 20.32 -11.71
N ILE A 78 9.06 20.96 -12.01
CA ILE A 78 7.86 20.93 -11.15
C ILE A 78 7.29 19.51 -11.06
N TRP A 79 7.06 18.87 -12.21
CA TRP A 79 6.53 17.50 -12.28
C TRP A 79 7.45 16.48 -11.63
N ARG A 80 8.76 16.69 -11.74
CA ARG A 80 9.77 15.85 -11.08
C ARG A 80 9.61 15.86 -9.56
N ILE A 81 9.37 17.03 -8.96
CA ILE A 81 9.22 17.17 -7.51
C ILE A 81 7.90 16.56 -7.06
N LEU A 82 6.79 16.89 -7.73
CA LEU A 82 5.46 16.37 -7.38
C LEU A 82 5.43 14.84 -7.41
N ALA A 83 5.93 14.23 -8.49
CA ALA A 83 5.93 12.77 -8.62
C ALA A 83 6.76 12.10 -7.50
N ARG A 84 7.90 12.69 -7.11
CA ARG A 84 8.73 12.17 -6.02
C ARG A 84 8.06 12.28 -4.66
N ILE A 85 7.40 13.40 -4.37
CA ILE A 85 6.69 13.60 -3.10
C ILE A 85 5.56 12.57 -2.97
N ILE A 86 4.73 12.41 -4.01
CA ILE A 86 3.62 11.45 -4.01
C ILE A 86 4.12 10.02 -3.76
N VAL A 87 5.18 9.63 -4.48
CA VAL A 87 5.78 8.31 -4.34
C VAL A 87 6.41 8.12 -2.95
N ALA A 88 7.10 9.14 -2.42
CA ALA A 88 7.69 9.08 -1.08
C ALA A 88 6.63 8.89 0.01
N ILE A 89 5.50 9.63 -0.09
CA ILE A 89 4.35 9.46 0.81
C ILE A 89 3.82 8.03 0.73
N GLY A 90 3.67 7.48 -0.49
CA GLY A 90 3.23 6.10 -0.70
C GLY A 90 4.15 5.07 -0.04
N VAL A 91 5.47 5.24 -0.16
CA VAL A 91 6.45 4.36 0.48
C VAL A 91 6.40 4.48 2.01
N ILE A 92 6.31 5.69 2.56
CA ILE A 92 6.19 5.90 4.02
C ILE A 92 4.91 5.26 4.55
N GLY A 93 3.78 5.49 3.88
CA GLY A 93 2.50 4.85 4.24
C GLY A 93 2.57 3.33 4.15
N GLY A 94 3.25 2.79 3.14
CA GLY A 94 3.51 1.37 3.00
C GLY A 94 4.30 0.77 4.17
N ILE A 95 5.36 1.45 4.61
CA ILE A 95 6.14 1.04 5.79
C ILE A 95 5.26 1.05 7.04
N PHE A 96 4.46 2.11 7.24
CA PHE A 96 3.53 2.21 8.36
C PHE A 96 2.53 1.04 8.39
N ASN A 97 2.00 0.65 7.23
CA ASN A 97 1.10 -0.49 7.09
C ASN A 97 1.79 -1.81 7.44
N ILE A 98 3.06 -2.01 7.05
CA ILE A 98 3.82 -3.20 7.44
C ILE A 98 4.00 -3.26 8.96
N VAL A 99 4.36 -2.14 9.59
CA VAL A 99 4.54 -2.08 11.05
C VAL A 99 3.23 -2.43 11.77
N HIS A 100 2.09 -1.93 11.29
CA HIS A 100 0.76 -2.26 11.84
C HIS A 100 0.34 -3.70 11.57
N ALA A 101 0.73 -4.26 10.42
CA ALA A 101 0.44 -5.65 10.09
C ALA A 101 1.20 -6.63 11.01
N ILE A 102 2.41 -6.26 11.44
CA ILE A 102 3.26 -7.05 12.35
C ILE A 102 2.82 -6.88 13.81
N ASN A 103 2.52 -5.64 14.23
CA ASN A 103 2.11 -5.30 15.58
C ASN A 103 0.64 -4.83 15.57
N PRO A 104 -0.34 -5.74 15.43
CA PRO A 104 -1.72 -5.34 15.56
C PRO A 104 -1.91 -4.71 16.95
N PRO A 105 -2.61 -3.56 17.07
CA PRO A 105 -2.87 -2.97 18.37
C PRO A 105 -3.54 -4.03 19.23
N THR A 106 -2.89 -4.42 20.33
CA THR A 106 -3.49 -5.32 21.31
C THR A 106 -4.76 -4.65 21.77
N VAL A 107 -5.91 -5.23 21.41
CA VAL A 107 -7.20 -4.74 21.88
C VAL A 107 -7.12 -4.81 23.39
N VAL A 108 -6.92 -3.65 24.02
CA VAL A 108 -6.82 -3.55 25.48
C VAL A 108 -8.08 -4.21 26.01
N GLU A 109 -7.89 -5.17 26.91
CA GLU A 109 -8.89 -6.01 27.58
C GLU A 109 -9.95 -5.15 28.31
N THR A 110 -10.79 -4.38 27.60
CA THR A 110 -11.88 -3.62 28.21
C THR A 110 -12.99 -4.55 28.73
N THR A 111 -12.94 -5.84 28.41
CA THR A 111 -13.90 -6.85 28.85
C THR A 111 -13.76 -7.21 30.34
N LYS A 112 -12.62 -6.97 30.99
CA LYS A 112 -12.46 -7.32 32.42
C LYS A 112 -13.19 -6.37 33.39
N THR A 113 -13.60 -5.18 32.97
CA THR A 113 -14.19 -4.20 33.89
C THR A 113 -15.72 -4.27 33.96
N THR A 114 -16.39 -4.80 32.94
CA THR A 114 -17.85 -4.89 32.92
C THR A 114 -18.37 -6.03 33.80
N THR A 115 -17.68 -7.18 33.84
CA THR A 115 -18.07 -8.32 34.69
C THR A 115 -17.84 -8.07 36.18
N VAL A 116 -16.86 -7.25 36.57
CA VAL A 116 -16.63 -6.91 37.99
C VAL A 116 -17.74 -5.99 38.54
N ARG A 117 -18.26 -5.07 37.72
CA ARG A 117 -19.36 -4.18 38.16
C ARG A 117 -20.69 -4.91 38.33
N GLU A 118 -20.93 -5.96 37.56
CA GLU A 118 -22.17 -6.74 37.67
C GLU A 118 -22.15 -7.67 38.90
N GLN A 119 -20.98 -8.16 39.30
CA GLN A 119 -20.83 -9.02 40.50
C GLN A 119 -20.78 -8.26 41.84
N THR A 120 -20.64 -6.94 41.83
CA THR A 120 -20.64 -6.12 43.07
C THR A 120 -22.00 -5.44 43.31
N ALA A 121 -22.97 -5.64 42.40
CA ALA A 121 -24.30 -5.05 42.46
C ALA A 121 -25.41 -6.03 42.92
N THR A 122 -25.04 -7.25 43.29
CA THR A 122 -25.91 -8.28 43.91
C THR A 122 -25.41 -8.61 45.30
#